data_AF-A0A962URC0-F1
#
_entry.id   AF-A0A962URC0-F1
#
_cell.length_a   1.000
_cell.length_b   1.000
_cell.length_c   1.000
_cell.angle_alpha   90.00
_cell.angle_beta   90.00
_cell.angle_gamma   90.00
#
_symmetry.space_group_name_H-M   'P 1'
#
loop_
_entity.id
_entity.type
_entity.pdbx_description
1 polymer ?
#
loop_
_entity_poly.entity_id
_entity_poly.type
_entity_poly.pdbx_seq_one_letter_code
_entity_poly.pdbx_strand_id
1 'polypeptide(L)'
;MLISRRMNLLPADLAYLRDQLSELAAILQERREAASIASDDGDSPRLLGNAATQLFDALSMNVRQESFDATWSDEITTLGEYGQHLLAKLETLAIDLDSPDIQVRLEQLNLPLALWIARHGGEIRNLAPAVNALADLANHTNEPRAMAVLFTHCCELLDAASPACAEGPIHQDHPWRLLLLNRAIIATRSHNMELMSAAFDAVVEQLPTDAQHFFSEGMQQISEMTCPEQVRDMMKRYYLACTNTRQLH
;
A
#
# COMPACT_ATOMS: atom_id res chain seq x y z
N MET A 1 -15.07 -1.22 25.50
CA MET A 1 -15.40 -2.43 24.73
C MET A 1 -14.66 -2.34 23.40
N LEU A 2 -13.57 -3.10 23.27
CA LEU A 2 -12.80 -3.17 22.02
C LEU A 2 -13.62 -3.97 21.02
N ILE A 3 -14.21 -3.29 20.04
CA ILE A 3 -14.79 -3.94 18.88
C ILE A 3 -13.66 -4.75 18.25
N SER A 4 -13.75 -6.07 18.26
CA SER A 4 -12.96 -6.92 17.37
C SER A 4 -13.21 -6.44 15.96
N ARG A 5 -12.29 -5.62 15.42
CA ARG A 5 -12.22 -5.32 13.99
C ARG A 5 -11.92 -6.65 13.31
N ARG A 6 -12.97 -7.34 12.87
CA ARG A 6 -12.87 -8.32 11.79
C ARG A 6 -12.14 -7.62 10.65
N MET A 7 -11.16 -8.31 10.08
CA MET A 7 -10.48 -7.89 8.87
C MET A 7 -11.51 -7.49 7.81
N ASN A 8 -11.62 -6.19 7.53
CA ASN A 8 -12.22 -5.69 6.30
C ASN A 8 -11.03 -5.30 5.43
N LEU A 9 -10.50 -6.27 4.68
CA LEU A 9 -9.68 -5.91 3.51
C LEU A 9 -10.55 -5.01 2.66
N LEU A 10 -10.11 -3.77 2.47
CA LEU A 10 -10.87 -2.81 1.69
C LEU A 10 -10.97 -3.35 0.27
N PRO A 11 -12.18 -3.50 -0.29
CA PRO A 11 -12.30 -4.05 -1.63
C PRO A 11 -11.66 -3.07 -2.62
N ALA A 12 -10.76 -3.59 -3.46
CA ALA A 12 -10.20 -2.87 -4.60
C ALA A 12 -11.25 -2.82 -5.72
N ASP A 13 -12.35 -2.10 -5.46
CA ASP A 13 -13.52 -1.97 -6.32
C ASP A 13 -13.84 -0.48 -6.49
N LEU A 14 -14.15 -0.06 -7.72
CA LEU A 14 -14.40 1.34 -8.05
C LEU A 14 -15.64 1.90 -7.36
N ALA A 15 -16.71 1.11 -7.19
CA ALA A 15 -17.90 1.59 -6.52
C ALA A 15 -17.62 1.83 -5.04
N TYR A 16 -16.86 0.95 -4.39
CA TYR A 16 -16.40 1.18 -3.02
C TYR A 16 -15.53 2.43 -2.89
N LEU A 17 -14.52 2.60 -3.76
CA LEU A 17 -13.63 3.76 -3.76
C LEU A 17 -14.42 5.07 -3.95
N ARG A 18 -15.35 5.08 -4.90
CA ARG A 18 -16.23 6.21 -5.19
C ARG A 18 -17.09 6.57 -3.98
N ASP A 19 -17.78 5.59 -3.41
CA ASP A 19 -18.71 5.82 -2.32
C ASP A 19 -17.96 6.33 -1.07
N GLN A 20 -16.80 5.75 -0.74
CA GLN A 20 -15.98 6.22 0.39
C GLN A 20 -15.38 7.60 0.17
N LEU A 21 -14.85 7.89 -1.02
CA LEU A 21 -14.27 9.19 -1.28
C LEU A 21 -15.35 10.28 -1.28
N SER A 22 -16.52 10.02 -1.86
CA SER A 22 -17.68 10.92 -1.82
C SER A 22 -18.14 11.20 -0.38
N GLU A 23 -18.25 10.15 0.44
CA GLU A 23 -18.60 10.27 1.87
C GLU A 23 -17.57 11.14 2.62
N LEU A 24 -16.28 10.85 2.48
CA LEU A 24 -15.21 11.59 3.17
C LEU A 24 -15.14 13.05 2.72
N ALA A 25 -15.31 13.31 1.42
CA ALA A 25 -15.37 14.66 0.87
C ALA A 25 -16.56 15.46 1.41
N ALA A 26 -17.73 14.83 1.57
CA ALA A 26 -18.90 15.46 2.18
C ALA A 26 -18.66 15.81 3.65
N ILE A 27 -18.08 14.90 4.43
CA ILE A 27 -17.75 15.15 5.84
C ILE A 27 -16.73 16.31 5.96
N LEU A 28 -15.69 16.34 5.11
CA LEU A 28 -14.73 17.44 5.10
C LEU A 28 -15.36 18.78 4.75
N GLN A 29 -16.31 18.78 3.82
CA GLN A 29 -17.05 19.99 3.49
C GLN A 29 -17.82 20.51 4.70
N GLU A 30 -18.58 19.64 5.38
CA GLU A 30 -19.34 20.03 6.57
C GLU A 30 -18.43 20.61 7.66
N ARG A 31 -17.26 20.00 7.89
CA ARG A 31 -16.26 20.52 8.84
C ARG A 31 -15.71 21.89 8.43
N ARG A 32 -15.42 22.08 7.13
CA ARG A 32 -14.94 23.35 6.60
C ARG A 32 -15.98 24.47 6.78
N GLU A 33 -17.24 24.18 6.50
CA GLU A 33 -18.36 25.11 6.67
C GLU A 33 -18.54 25.48 8.16
N ALA A 34 -18.49 24.49 9.05
CA ALA A 34 -18.56 24.71 10.49
C ALA A 34 -17.40 25.58 11.01
N ALA A 35 -16.20 25.45 10.44
CA ALA A 35 -15.03 26.25 10.77
C ALA A 35 -15.06 27.67 10.19
N SER A 36 -16.07 28.03 9.38
CA SER A 36 -16.16 29.33 8.69
C SER A 36 -14.92 29.68 7.85
N ILE A 37 -14.22 28.67 7.35
CA ILE A 37 -13.03 28.85 6.51
C ILE A 37 -13.51 29.21 5.10
N ALA A 38 -13.08 30.37 4.60
CA ALA A 38 -13.48 30.90 3.29
C ALA A 38 -13.20 29.92 2.14
N SER A 39 -14.05 29.98 1.11
CA SER A 39 -13.89 29.25 -0.14
C SER A 39 -12.68 29.79 -0.90
N ASP A 40 -11.68 28.95 -1.12
CA ASP A 40 -10.69 29.20 -2.16
C ASP A 40 -11.08 28.36 -3.37
N ASP A 41 -11.27 29.03 -4.51
CA ASP A 41 -12.26 28.68 -5.55
C ASP A 41 -11.76 27.62 -6.55
N GLY A 42 -10.92 26.68 -6.11
CA GLY A 42 -10.35 25.61 -6.94
C GLY A 42 -10.36 24.22 -6.31
N ASP A 43 -10.16 24.13 -4.99
CA ASP A 43 -9.91 22.86 -4.27
C ASP A 43 -10.88 22.69 -3.08
N SER A 44 -12.17 22.98 -3.27
CA SER A 44 -13.15 22.64 -2.23
C SER A 44 -13.33 21.12 -2.11
N PRO A 45 -13.54 20.57 -0.89
CA PRO A 45 -13.79 19.14 -0.71
C PRO A 45 -14.91 18.61 -1.62
N ARG A 46 -15.98 19.39 -1.81
CA ARG A 46 -17.08 19.04 -2.73
C ARG A 46 -16.62 18.90 -4.18
N LEU A 47 -15.81 19.83 -4.69
CA LEU A 47 -15.33 19.76 -6.07
C LEU A 47 -14.43 18.55 -6.29
N LEU A 48 -13.54 18.25 -5.33
CA LEU A 48 -12.67 17.08 -5.38
C LEU A 48 -13.47 15.77 -5.31
N GLY A 49 -14.48 15.70 -4.42
CA GLY A 49 -15.39 14.55 -4.34
C GLY A 49 -16.20 14.32 -5.62
N ASN A 50 -16.66 15.40 -6.26
CA ASN A 50 -17.34 15.33 -7.54
C ASN A 50 -16.40 14.88 -8.67
N ALA A 51 -15.17 15.39 -8.71
CA ALA A 51 -14.15 14.99 -9.69
C ALA A 51 -13.80 13.49 -9.56
N ALA A 52 -13.63 13.00 -8.33
CA ALA A 52 -13.41 11.58 -8.07
C ALA A 52 -14.60 10.72 -8.49
N THR A 53 -15.82 11.20 -8.25
CA THR A 53 -17.04 10.50 -8.69
C THR A 53 -17.06 10.34 -10.21
N GLN A 54 -16.81 11.43 -10.94
CA GLN A 54 -16.73 11.42 -12.41
C GLN A 54 -15.62 10.50 -12.92
N LEU A 55 -14.45 10.52 -12.28
CA LEU A 55 -13.32 9.65 -12.60
C LEU A 55 -13.70 8.17 -12.48
N PHE A 56 -14.25 7.76 -11.33
CA PHE A 56 -14.56 6.34 -11.09
C PHE A 56 -15.75 5.86 -11.91
N ASP A 57 -16.72 6.73 -12.22
CA ASP A 57 -17.80 6.39 -13.14
C ASP A 57 -17.28 6.22 -14.58
N ALA A 58 -16.35 7.07 -15.04
CA ALA A 58 -15.71 6.93 -16.34
C ALA A 58 -14.92 5.62 -16.45
N LEU A 59 -14.08 5.32 -15.45
CA LEU A 59 -13.35 4.05 -15.34
C LEU A 59 -14.30 2.85 -15.36
N SER A 60 -15.40 2.92 -14.60
CA SER A 60 -16.40 1.84 -14.55
C SER A 60 -17.09 1.60 -15.90
N MET A 61 -17.28 2.64 -16.71
CA MET A 61 -17.85 2.51 -18.05
C MET A 61 -16.85 1.89 -19.02
N ASN A 62 -15.58 2.28 -18.95
CA ASN A 62 -14.57 1.77 -19.87
C ASN A 62 -14.26 0.28 -19.60
N VAL A 63 -14.23 -0.17 -18.33
CA VAL A 63 -14.07 -1.61 -17.99
C VAL A 63 -15.14 -2.47 -18.64
N ARG A 64 -16.39 -1.99 -18.70
CA ARG A 64 -17.52 -2.74 -19.28
C ARG A 64 -17.44 -2.91 -20.79
N GLN A 65 -16.63 -2.11 -21.47
CA GLN A 65 -16.51 -2.14 -22.94
C GLN A 65 -15.40 -3.11 -23.43
N GLU A 66 -14.71 -3.81 -22.51
CA GLU A 66 -13.74 -4.90 -22.78
C GLU A 66 -12.65 -4.58 -23.84
N SER A 67 -12.20 -3.33 -23.93
CA SER A 67 -11.07 -2.95 -24.78
C SER A 67 -9.77 -3.04 -23.97
N PHE A 68 -9.10 -4.20 -23.98
CA PHE A 68 -7.87 -4.46 -23.22
C PHE A 68 -6.62 -4.44 -24.11
N ASP A 69 -6.27 -3.29 -24.66
CA ASP A 69 -5.05 -3.09 -25.45
C ASP A 69 -4.02 -2.18 -24.74
N ALA A 70 -2.93 -1.81 -25.43
CA ALA A 70 -1.90 -0.94 -24.84
C ALA A 70 -2.45 0.46 -24.48
N THR A 71 -3.42 0.97 -25.24
CA THR A 71 -4.07 2.26 -24.97
C THR A 71 -4.87 2.21 -23.67
N TRP A 72 -5.51 1.09 -23.39
CA TRP A 72 -6.17 0.84 -22.11
C TRP A 72 -5.21 0.91 -20.91
N SER A 73 -4.04 0.25 -20.99
CA SER A 73 -3.04 0.28 -19.91
C SER A 73 -2.55 1.70 -19.61
N ASP A 74 -2.27 2.49 -20.65
CA ASP A 74 -1.86 3.90 -20.51
C ASP A 74 -2.99 4.77 -19.92
N GLU A 75 -4.23 4.52 -20.32
CA GLU A 75 -5.41 5.22 -19.79
C GLU A 75 -5.63 4.90 -18.30
N ILE A 76 -5.58 3.62 -17.91
CA ILE A 76 -5.68 3.20 -16.50
C ILE A 76 -4.57 3.82 -15.66
N THR A 77 -3.35 3.84 -16.18
CA THR A 77 -2.21 4.49 -15.51
C THR A 77 -2.49 5.97 -15.27
N THR A 78 -2.90 6.70 -16.32
CA THR A 78 -3.16 8.15 -16.25
C THR A 78 -4.32 8.49 -15.31
N LEU A 79 -5.41 7.74 -15.40
CA LEU A 79 -6.59 7.91 -14.56
C LEU A 79 -6.31 7.50 -13.11
N GLY A 80 -5.48 6.48 -12.90
CA GLY A 80 -4.98 6.06 -11.61
C GLY A 80 -4.15 7.14 -10.91
N GLU A 81 -3.22 7.78 -11.63
CA GLU A 81 -2.44 8.92 -11.15
C GLU A 81 -3.35 10.10 -10.78
N TYR A 82 -4.37 10.38 -11.59
CA TYR A 82 -5.35 11.41 -11.27
C TYR A 82 -6.15 11.07 -9.99
N GLY A 83 -6.53 9.80 -9.80
CA GLY A 83 -7.18 9.32 -8.58
C GLY A 83 -6.30 9.49 -7.34
N GLN A 84 -5.01 9.15 -7.43
CA GLN A 84 -4.04 9.36 -6.35
C GLN A 84 -3.89 10.85 -6.02
N HIS A 85 -3.86 11.71 -7.03
CA HIS A 85 -3.80 13.16 -6.85
C HIS A 85 -5.03 13.73 -6.12
N LEU A 86 -6.22 13.24 -6.45
CA LEU A 86 -7.46 13.63 -5.76
C LEU A 86 -7.46 13.20 -4.29
N LEU A 87 -6.98 12.00 -3.98
CA LEU A 87 -6.80 11.54 -2.60
C LEU A 87 -5.82 12.44 -1.83
N ALA A 88 -4.66 12.71 -2.40
CA ALA A 88 -3.64 13.56 -1.77
C ALA A 88 -4.15 14.99 -1.48
N LYS A 89 -4.95 15.56 -2.38
CA LYS A 89 -5.61 16.85 -2.13
C LYS A 89 -6.60 16.80 -0.98
N LEU A 90 -7.45 15.77 -0.92
CA LEU A 90 -8.39 15.60 0.20
C LEU A 90 -7.66 15.34 1.53
N GLU A 91 -6.55 14.60 1.51
CA GLU A 91 -5.71 14.38 2.69
C GLU A 91 -5.12 15.71 3.20
N THR A 92 -4.65 16.56 2.29
CA THR A 92 -4.13 17.90 2.62
C THR A 92 -5.22 18.76 3.27
N LEU A 93 -6.44 18.75 2.72
CA LEU A 93 -7.58 19.44 3.32
C LEU A 93 -7.97 18.87 4.69
N ALA A 94 -7.86 17.55 4.89
CA ALA A 94 -8.10 16.93 6.20
C ALA A 94 -7.06 17.38 7.24
N ILE A 95 -5.79 17.54 6.84
CA ILE A 95 -4.73 18.08 7.70
C ILE A 95 -5.02 19.54 8.06
N ASP A 96 -5.36 20.38 7.06
CA ASP A 96 -5.66 21.80 7.27
C ASP A 96 -6.87 22.01 8.19
N LEU A 97 -7.80 21.06 8.22
CA LEU A 97 -8.99 21.05 9.06
C LEU A 97 -8.80 20.29 10.39
N ASP A 98 -7.56 19.94 10.76
CA ASP A 98 -7.21 19.18 11.97
C ASP A 98 -8.11 17.94 12.15
N SER A 99 -8.28 17.18 11.07
CA SER A 99 -9.19 16.05 10.96
C SER A 99 -8.42 14.73 10.75
N PRO A 100 -7.62 14.28 11.75
CA PRO A 100 -6.74 13.12 11.61
C PRO A 100 -7.51 11.81 11.39
N ASP A 101 -8.75 11.72 11.88
CA ASP A 101 -9.62 10.57 11.64
C ASP A 101 -9.99 10.42 10.16
N ILE A 102 -10.21 11.54 9.46
CA ILE A 102 -10.51 11.55 8.03
C ILE A 102 -9.24 11.33 7.23
N GLN A 103 -8.12 11.95 7.62
CA GLN A 103 -6.83 11.76 6.97
C GLN A 103 -6.46 10.28 6.91
N VAL A 104 -6.53 9.56 8.03
CA VAL A 104 -6.23 8.11 8.06
C VAL A 104 -7.18 7.32 7.15
N ARG A 105 -8.47 7.67 7.10
CA ARG A 105 -9.43 6.99 6.21
C ARG A 105 -9.12 7.23 4.74
N LEU A 106 -8.71 8.44 4.37
CA LEU A 106 -8.29 8.78 3.00
C LEU A 106 -7.00 8.04 2.62
N GLU A 107 -6.02 8.04 3.52
CA GLU A 107 -4.73 7.35 3.31
C GLU A 107 -4.98 5.86 3.03
N GLN A 108 -5.88 5.23 3.79
CA GLN A 108 -6.25 3.82 3.62
C GLN A 108 -6.88 3.51 2.25
N LEU A 109 -7.42 4.48 1.51
CA LEU A 109 -7.96 4.29 0.16
C LEU A 109 -6.88 4.16 -0.92
N ASN A 110 -5.63 4.57 -0.63
CA ASN A 110 -4.53 4.45 -1.59
C ASN A 110 -4.21 3.00 -1.95
N LEU A 111 -4.31 2.07 -0.99
CA LEU A 111 -4.08 0.64 -1.23
C LEU A 111 -5.12 0.02 -2.19
N PRO A 112 -6.45 0.09 -1.93
CA PRO A 112 -7.44 -0.45 -2.85
C PRO A 112 -7.41 0.22 -4.22
N LEU A 113 -7.09 1.52 -4.32
CA LEU A 113 -6.88 2.18 -5.62
C LEU A 113 -5.69 1.58 -6.37
N ALA A 114 -4.54 1.44 -5.72
CA ALA A 114 -3.34 0.87 -6.34
C ALA A 114 -3.54 -0.59 -6.77
N LEU A 115 -4.21 -1.40 -5.95
CA LEU A 115 -4.57 -2.77 -6.32
C LEU A 115 -5.55 -2.81 -7.50
N TRP A 116 -6.49 -1.87 -7.57
CA TRP A 116 -7.38 -1.79 -8.71
C TRP A 116 -6.62 -1.47 -10.00
N ILE A 117 -5.69 -0.50 -9.97
CA ILE A 117 -4.81 -0.15 -11.10
C ILE A 117 -4.02 -1.39 -11.55
N ALA A 118 -3.35 -2.08 -10.61
CA ALA A 118 -2.57 -3.28 -10.89
C ALA A 118 -3.39 -4.37 -11.58
N ARG A 119 -4.60 -4.64 -11.08
CA ARG A 119 -5.49 -5.69 -11.60
C ARG A 119 -6.04 -5.39 -13.00
N HIS A 120 -6.03 -4.13 -13.43
CA HIS A 120 -6.50 -3.71 -14.74
C HIS A 120 -5.36 -3.39 -15.71
N GLY A 121 -4.12 -3.80 -15.36
CA GLY A 121 -2.95 -3.66 -16.22
C GLY A 121 -2.36 -2.26 -16.28
N GLY A 122 -2.71 -1.37 -15.34
CA GLY A 122 -2.06 -0.07 -15.21
C GLY A 122 -0.73 -0.16 -14.47
N GLU A 123 0.10 0.85 -14.65
CA GLU A 123 1.40 1.00 -14.01
C GLU A 123 1.30 1.93 -12.79
N ILE A 124 1.96 1.57 -11.68
CA ILE A 124 2.03 2.40 -10.48
C ILE A 124 3.34 3.17 -10.49
N ARG A 125 3.26 4.49 -10.73
CA ARG A 125 4.44 5.37 -10.77
C ARG A 125 4.78 6.03 -9.44
N ASN A 126 3.84 6.03 -8.49
CA ASN A 126 4.05 6.50 -7.13
C ASN A 126 3.57 5.44 -6.13
N LEU A 127 4.53 4.69 -5.58
CA LEU A 127 4.26 3.62 -4.61
C LEU A 127 3.99 4.14 -3.19
N ALA A 128 4.51 5.31 -2.81
CA ALA A 128 4.57 5.73 -1.41
C ALA A 128 3.20 5.68 -0.70
N PRO A 129 2.10 6.20 -1.28
CA PRO A 129 0.80 6.18 -0.60
C PRO A 129 0.26 4.77 -0.37
N ALA A 130 0.42 3.88 -1.36
CA ALA A 130 -0.05 2.50 -1.26
C ALA A 130 0.80 1.67 -0.28
N VAL A 131 2.12 1.91 -0.25
CA VAL A 131 3.04 1.24 0.67
C VAL A 131 2.78 1.66 2.12
N ASN A 132 2.49 2.93 2.36
CA ASN A 132 2.14 3.43 3.70
C ASN A 132 0.83 2.82 4.20
N ALA A 133 -0.22 2.85 3.37
CA ALA A 133 -1.51 2.23 3.68
C ALA A 133 -1.40 0.72 3.92
N LEU A 134 -0.56 0.03 3.14
CA LEU A 134 -0.25 -1.39 3.33
C LEU A 134 0.46 -1.64 4.67
N ALA A 135 1.44 -0.82 5.03
CA ALA A 135 2.17 -0.94 6.28
C ALA A 135 1.25 -0.75 7.49
N ASP A 136 0.38 0.26 7.45
CA ASP A 136 -0.63 0.50 8.47
C ASP A 136 -1.56 -0.72 8.63
N LEU A 137 -2.06 -1.25 7.51
CA LEU A 137 -2.93 -2.42 7.51
C LEU A 137 -2.23 -3.67 8.07
N ALA A 138 -0.96 -3.89 7.70
CA ALA A 138 -0.16 -4.99 8.23
C ALA A 138 0.07 -4.85 9.74
N ASN A 139 0.36 -3.65 10.25
CA ASN A 139 0.55 -3.41 11.67
C ASN A 139 -0.69 -3.76 12.50
N HIS A 140 -1.88 -3.54 11.95
CA HIS A 140 -3.15 -3.83 12.61
C HIS A 140 -3.71 -5.24 12.39
N THR A 141 -3.04 -6.07 11.57
CA THR A 141 -3.48 -7.44 11.26
C THR A 141 -2.77 -8.47 12.13
N ASN A 142 -3.48 -9.42 12.75
CA ASN A 142 -2.84 -10.44 13.61
C ASN A 142 -3.05 -11.88 13.13
N GLU A 143 -3.94 -12.10 12.17
CA GLU A 143 -4.25 -13.45 11.69
C GLU A 143 -3.25 -13.88 10.61
N PRO A 144 -2.56 -15.03 10.74
CA PRO A 144 -1.59 -15.49 9.75
C PRO A 144 -2.17 -15.67 8.34
N ARG A 145 -3.44 -16.09 8.24
CA ARG A 145 -4.14 -16.20 6.95
C ARG A 145 -4.35 -14.83 6.30
N ALA A 146 -4.67 -13.81 7.08
CA ALA A 146 -4.81 -12.44 6.60
C ALA A 146 -3.47 -11.89 6.10
N MET A 147 -2.37 -12.19 6.80
CA MET A 147 -1.02 -11.86 6.36
C MET A 147 -0.69 -12.48 5.00
N ALA A 148 -1.10 -13.73 4.75
CA ALA A 148 -0.91 -14.36 3.44
C ALA A 148 -1.66 -13.63 2.32
N VAL A 149 -2.83 -13.05 2.59
CA VAL A 149 -3.55 -12.23 1.60
C VAL A 149 -2.85 -10.88 1.38
N LEU A 150 -2.39 -10.23 2.45
CA LEU A 150 -1.59 -9.00 2.33
C LEU A 150 -0.29 -9.24 1.56
N PHE A 151 0.32 -10.41 1.71
CA PHE A 151 1.48 -10.80 0.91
C PHE A 151 1.16 -10.80 -0.58
N THR A 152 0.01 -11.36 -0.97
CA THR A 152 -0.46 -11.32 -2.36
C THR A 152 -0.61 -9.88 -2.84
N HIS A 153 -1.17 -8.98 -2.02
CA HIS A 153 -1.25 -7.55 -2.36
C HIS A 153 0.12 -6.92 -2.54
N CYS A 154 1.13 -7.26 -1.73
CA CYS A 154 2.50 -6.79 -1.95
C CYS A 154 3.03 -7.23 -3.32
N CYS A 155 2.78 -8.47 -3.73
CA CYS A 155 3.19 -8.96 -5.05
C CYS A 155 2.47 -8.22 -6.18
N GLU A 156 1.16 -8.02 -6.07
CA GLU A 156 0.39 -7.25 -7.04
C GLU A 156 0.94 -5.82 -7.22
N LEU A 157 1.35 -5.16 -6.11
CA LEU A 157 1.96 -3.83 -6.16
C LEU A 157 3.37 -3.85 -6.78
N LEU A 158 4.19 -4.86 -6.48
CA LEU A 158 5.52 -4.99 -7.05
C LEU A 158 5.47 -5.25 -8.56
N ASP A 159 4.55 -6.11 -9.00
CA ASP A 159 4.39 -6.48 -10.41
C ASP A 159 3.87 -5.31 -11.24
N ALA A 160 3.04 -4.44 -10.66
CA ALA A 160 2.47 -3.28 -11.33
C ALA A 160 3.31 -2.00 -11.18
N ALA A 161 4.34 -1.98 -10.34
CA ALA A 161 5.19 -0.82 -10.17
C ALA A 161 5.97 -0.50 -11.43
N SER A 162 6.11 0.79 -11.76
CA SER A 162 6.98 1.19 -12.86
C SER A 162 8.43 0.83 -12.56
N PRO A 163 9.27 0.51 -13.57
CA PRO A 163 10.70 0.29 -13.36
C PRO A 163 11.38 1.46 -12.63
N ALA A 164 10.93 2.69 -12.91
CA ALA A 164 11.44 3.91 -12.28
C ALA A 164 11.21 3.95 -10.76
N CYS A 165 10.26 3.17 -10.22
CA CYS A 165 10.08 3.04 -8.77
C CYS A 165 11.20 2.25 -8.09
N ALA A 166 11.89 1.37 -8.80
CA ALA A 166 13.01 0.57 -8.29
C ALA A 166 14.38 1.21 -8.60
N GLU A 167 14.44 2.04 -9.65
CA GLU A 167 15.65 2.68 -10.11
C GLU A 167 16.07 3.87 -9.22
N GLY A 168 17.38 4.12 -9.18
CA GLY A 168 17.97 5.27 -8.48
C GLY A 168 18.48 4.96 -7.07
N PRO A 169 18.96 5.99 -6.36
CA PRO A 169 19.53 5.82 -5.02
C PRO A 169 18.47 5.40 -3.99
N ILE A 170 18.55 4.13 -3.59
CA ILE A 170 17.72 3.58 -2.51
C ILE A 170 18.21 4.16 -1.17
N HIS A 171 17.43 5.07 -0.61
CA HIS A 171 17.59 5.62 0.74
C HIS A 171 16.64 4.93 1.72
N GLN A 172 16.76 5.25 3.01
CA GLN A 172 16.02 4.57 4.08
C GLN A 172 14.50 4.55 3.85
N ASP A 173 13.92 5.68 3.46
CA ASP A 173 12.46 5.84 3.29
C ASP A 173 11.98 5.58 1.84
N HIS A 174 12.83 4.97 1.01
CA HIS A 174 12.50 4.72 -0.39
C HIS A 174 11.31 3.72 -0.51
N PRO A 175 10.20 4.07 -1.19
CA PRO A 175 8.98 3.25 -1.19
C PRO A 175 9.16 1.81 -1.68
N TRP A 176 9.98 1.60 -2.72
CA TRP A 176 10.30 0.25 -3.21
C TRP A 176 11.01 -0.61 -2.16
N ARG A 177 11.97 -0.01 -1.45
CA ARG A 177 12.68 -0.67 -0.36
C ARG A 177 11.71 -1.04 0.75
N LEU A 178 10.88 -0.09 1.18
CA LEU A 178 9.87 -0.31 2.20
C LEU A 178 8.88 -1.41 1.81
N LEU A 179 8.44 -1.47 0.54
CA LEU A 179 7.55 -2.52 0.05
C LEU A 179 8.18 -3.91 0.15
N LEU A 180 9.44 -4.07 -0.25
CA LEU A 180 10.17 -5.35 -0.14
C LEU A 180 10.34 -5.79 1.32
N LEU A 181 10.71 -4.88 2.21
CA LEU A 181 10.86 -5.17 3.64
C LEU A 181 9.52 -5.50 4.29
N ASN A 182 8.48 -4.72 4.02
CA ASN A 182 7.12 -4.98 4.50
C ASN A 182 6.62 -6.33 4.01
N ARG A 183 6.87 -6.69 2.74
CA ARG A 183 6.54 -8.01 2.18
C ARG A 183 7.21 -9.14 2.97
N ALA A 184 8.48 -9.00 3.33
CA ALA A 184 9.21 -10.00 4.12
C ALA A 184 8.71 -10.11 5.57
N ILE A 185 8.33 -8.99 6.21
CA ILE A 185 7.71 -8.98 7.55
C ILE A 185 6.32 -9.64 7.50
N ILE A 186 5.49 -9.30 6.52
CA ILE A 186 4.17 -9.88 6.30
C ILE A 186 4.30 -11.39 6.05
N ALA A 187 5.23 -11.81 5.20
CA ALA A 187 5.51 -13.23 4.95
C ALA A 187 5.86 -13.97 6.25
N THR A 188 6.72 -13.37 7.08
CA THR A 188 7.12 -13.94 8.38
C THR A 188 5.92 -14.11 9.30
N ARG A 189 5.05 -13.09 9.41
CA ARG A 189 3.83 -13.12 10.25
C ARG A 189 2.74 -14.04 9.71
N SER A 190 2.82 -14.46 8.45
CA SER A 190 1.93 -15.48 7.87
C SER A 190 2.28 -16.90 8.29
N HIS A 191 3.50 -17.11 8.82
CA HIS A 191 4.09 -18.43 9.12
C HIS A 191 4.12 -19.39 7.91
N ASN A 192 4.00 -18.88 6.69
CA ASN A 192 4.08 -19.68 5.47
C ASN A 192 5.51 -19.67 4.92
N MET A 193 6.16 -20.84 4.92
CA MET A 193 7.56 -21.01 4.55
C MET A 193 7.82 -20.68 3.08
N GLU A 194 6.87 -20.95 2.19
CA GLU A 194 7.02 -20.66 0.76
C GLU A 194 7.03 -19.15 0.53
N LEU A 195 6.11 -18.42 1.17
CA LEU A 195 6.03 -16.96 1.07
C LEU A 195 7.28 -16.32 1.70
N MET A 196 7.74 -16.83 2.85
CA MET A 196 8.95 -16.34 3.50
C MET A 196 10.19 -16.51 2.62
N SER A 197 10.39 -17.70 2.03
CA SER A 197 11.53 -17.96 1.14
C SER A 197 11.53 -16.96 -0.03
N ALA A 198 10.41 -16.83 -0.74
CA ALA A 198 10.29 -15.92 -1.87
C ALA A 198 10.56 -14.45 -1.48
N ALA A 199 10.08 -14.03 -0.29
CA ALA A 199 10.31 -12.67 0.19
C ALA A 199 11.77 -12.43 0.57
N PHE A 200 12.38 -13.39 1.27
CA PHE A 200 13.75 -13.29 1.76
C PHE A 200 14.76 -13.35 0.62
N ASP A 201 14.53 -14.20 -0.39
CA ASP A 201 15.33 -14.24 -1.60
C ASP A 201 15.35 -12.87 -2.29
N ALA A 202 14.18 -12.23 -2.42
CA ALA A 202 14.10 -10.89 -2.99
C ALA A 202 14.78 -9.81 -2.15
N VAL A 203 14.74 -9.90 -0.81
CA VAL A 203 15.50 -8.97 0.06
C VAL A 203 17.00 -9.14 -0.16
N VAL A 204 17.50 -10.38 -0.27
CA VAL A 204 18.93 -10.64 -0.52
C VAL A 204 19.35 -10.14 -1.91
N GLU A 205 18.52 -10.40 -2.92
CA GLU A 205 18.82 -10.07 -4.32
C GLU A 205 18.73 -8.56 -4.57
N GLN A 206 17.66 -7.92 -4.11
CA GLN A 206 17.34 -6.53 -4.47
C GLN A 206 17.80 -5.51 -3.42
N LEU A 207 17.98 -5.92 -2.16
CA LEU A 207 18.43 -5.06 -1.07
C LEU A 207 19.66 -5.66 -0.35
N PRO A 208 20.75 -5.99 -1.06
CA PRO A 208 21.89 -6.70 -0.46
C PRO A 208 22.54 -5.92 0.70
N THR A 209 22.50 -4.60 0.66
CA THR A 209 23.02 -3.73 1.73
C THR A 209 22.16 -3.77 3.00
N ASP A 210 20.84 -3.94 2.85
CA ASP A 210 19.90 -4.02 3.96
C ASP A 210 19.76 -5.43 4.53
N ALA A 211 19.97 -6.45 3.71
CA ALA A 211 19.69 -7.86 4.04
C ALA A 211 20.29 -8.29 5.39
N GLN A 212 21.56 -7.96 5.64
CA GLN A 212 22.21 -8.30 6.91
C GLN A 212 21.49 -7.67 8.12
N HIS A 213 21.19 -6.38 8.04
CA HIS A 213 20.51 -5.66 9.12
C HIS A 213 19.13 -6.24 9.35
N PHE A 214 18.36 -6.41 8.26
CA PHE A 214 17.01 -6.96 8.27
C PHE A 214 16.95 -8.33 8.98
N PHE A 215 17.80 -9.29 8.58
CA PHE A 215 17.78 -10.62 9.21
C PHE A 215 18.30 -10.60 10.65
N SER A 216 19.20 -9.67 10.99
CA SER A 216 19.68 -9.52 12.37
C SER A 216 18.58 -9.01 13.31
N GLU A 217 17.79 -8.02 12.87
CA GLU A 217 16.61 -7.54 13.60
C GLU A 217 15.53 -8.61 13.65
N GLY A 218 15.30 -9.32 12.55
CA GLY A 218 14.36 -10.44 12.48
C GLY A 218 14.67 -11.53 13.51
N MET A 219 15.95 -11.88 13.70
CA MET A 219 16.37 -12.83 14.75
C MET A 219 16.07 -12.33 16.16
N GLN A 220 16.23 -11.03 16.43
CA GLN A 220 15.89 -10.43 17.73
C GLN A 220 14.38 -10.50 17.97
N GLN A 221 13.58 -10.04 17.01
CA GLN A 221 12.11 -10.03 17.13
C GLN A 221 11.53 -11.44 17.25
N ILE A 222 11.98 -12.38 16.42
CA ILE A 222 11.50 -13.77 16.47
C ILE A 222 11.82 -14.44 17.80
N SER A 223 12.89 -14.03 18.50
CA SER A 223 13.22 -14.58 19.81
C SER A 223 12.12 -14.32 20.84
N GLU A 224 11.45 -13.17 20.73
CA GLU A 224 10.37 -12.69 21.59
C GLU A 224 8.98 -13.14 21.11
N MET A 225 8.83 -13.43 19.81
CA MET A 225 7.55 -13.87 19.23
C MET A 225 7.24 -15.34 19.52
N THR A 226 5.97 -15.62 19.82
CA THR A 226 5.44 -17.00 19.85
C THR A 226 5.15 -17.45 18.41
N CYS A 227 6.14 -18.01 17.73
CA CYS A 227 6.01 -18.54 16.37
C CYS A 227 6.53 -19.99 16.27
N PRO A 228 6.11 -20.75 15.24
CA PRO A 228 6.60 -22.11 15.00
C PRO A 228 8.12 -22.19 14.81
N GLU A 229 8.75 -23.28 15.23
CA GLU A 229 10.21 -23.49 15.12
C GLU A 229 10.71 -23.38 13.68
N GLN A 230 9.90 -23.82 12.71
CA GLN A 230 10.24 -23.73 11.28
C GLN A 230 10.46 -22.27 10.82
N VAL A 231 9.72 -21.31 11.38
CA VAL A 231 9.89 -19.87 11.12
C VAL A 231 11.25 -19.39 11.67
N ARG A 232 11.59 -19.82 12.90
CA ARG A 232 12.90 -19.54 13.54
C ARG A 232 14.06 -20.08 12.71
N ASP A 233 13.96 -21.34 12.29
CA ASP A 233 14.99 -22.00 11.51
C ASP A 233 15.22 -21.33 10.14
N MET A 234 14.14 -20.88 9.49
CA MET A 234 14.25 -20.17 8.22
C MET A 234 14.92 -18.81 8.40
N MET A 235 14.50 -17.99 9.38
CA MET A 235 15.15 -16.71 9.68
C MET A 235 16.65 -16.89 9.97
N LYS A 236 16.99 -17.88 10.80
CA LYS A 236 18.37 -18.20 11.16
C LYS A 236 19.21 -18.59 9.94
N ARG A 237 18.64 -19.35 8.99
CA ARG A 237 19.32 -19.76 7.76
C ARG A 237 19.73 -18.56 6.92
N TYR A 238 18.81 -17.63 6.67
CA TYR A 238 19.11 -16.42 5.89
C TYR A 238 20.07 -15.48 6.62
N TYR A 239 19.90 -15.32 7.95
CA TYR A 239 20.85 -14.58 8.77
C TYR A 239 22.29 -15.09 8.61
N LEU A 240 22.50 -16.41 8.75
CA LEU A 240 23.83 -17.02 8.60
C LEU A 240 24.40 -16.89 7.18
N ALA A 241 23.56 -17.01 6.15
CA ALA A 241 23.98 -16.83 4.76
C ALA A 241 24.48 -15.39 4.51
N CYS A 242 23.76 -14.38 5.01
CA CYS A 242 24.16 -12.98 4.86
C CYS A 242 25.42 -12.64 5.68
N THR A 243 25.63 -13.24 6.85
CA THR A 243 26.85 -13.00 7.63
C THR A 243 28.09 -13.64 7.02
N ASN A 244 27.96 -14.82 6.42
CA ASN A 244 29.10 -15.55 5.84
C ASN A 244 29.60 -14.94 4.52
N THR A 245 28.72 -14.30 3.75
CA THR A 245 29.05 -13.67 2.46
C THR A 245 30.08 -12.53 2.62
N ARG A 246 30.15 -11.87 3.79
CA ARG A 246 31.14 -10.82 4.08
C ARG A 246 32.53 -11.33 4.48
N GLN A 247 32.70 -12.60 4.86
CA GLN A 247 34.01 -13.15 5.24
C GLN A 247 34.90 -13.50 4.03
N LEU A 248 34.37 -13.43 2.82
CA LEU A 248 35.07 -13.80 1.57
C LEU A 248 35.44 -12.59 0.68
N HIS A 249 35.21 -11.36 1.16
CA HIS A 249 35.67 -10.11 0.52
C HIS A 249 36.73 -9.41 1.38
#